data_AF-A0A2E3Z5D7-F1
#
_entry.id   AF-A0A2E3Z5D7-F1
#
_cell.length_a   1.000
_cell.length_b   1.000
_cell.length_c   1.000
_cell.angle_alpha   90.00
_cell.angle_beta   90.00
_cell.angle_gamma   90.00
#
_symmetry.space_group_name_H-M   'P 1'
#
loop_
_entity.id
_entity.type
_entity.pdbx_description
1 polymer ?
#
loop_
_entity_poly.entity_id
_entity_poly.type
_entity_poly.pdbx_seq_one_letter_code
_entity_poly.pdbx_strand_id
1 'polypeptide(L)' 'MQQGQTSKVRATIYLPREVLDEARDAAVHLAGYPARLTLTQLAENAFRAELRRLKALYNNGQDFPRRDEELRGGRPIAA' A
#
# COMPACT_ATOMS: atom_id res chain seq x y z
N MET A 1 9.92 -16.05 19.68
CA MET A 1 10.17 -15.23 18.49
C MET A 1 9.34 -13.98 18.62
N GLN A 2 9.97 -12.82 18.86
CA GLN A 2 9.27 -11.56 19.10
C GLN A 2 8.56 -11.13 17.82
N GLN A 3 7.23 -11.27 17.80
CA GLN A 3 6.39 -10.58 16.82
C GLN A 3 6.41 -9.10 17.22
N GLY A 4 7.36 -8.33 16.67
CA GLY A 4 7.33 -6.89 16.79
C GLY A 4 5.98 -6.42 16.25
N GLN A 5 5.17 -5.80 17.09
CA GLN A 5 3.90 -5.19 16.68
C GLN A 5 4.19 -4.23 15.54
N THR A 6 3.89 -4.63 14.30
CA THR A 6 3.80 -3.71 13.18
C THR A 6 2.59 -2.83 13.45
N SER A 7 2.82 -1.68 14.09
CA SER A 7 1.79 -0.68 14.30
C SER A 7 1.24 -0.25 12.94
N LYS A 8 -0.03 -0.56 12.67
CA LYS A 8 -0.70 -0.04 11.48
C LYS A 8 -0.83 1.47 11.62
N VAL A 9 -0.40 2.20 10.59
CA VAL A 9 -0.54 3.66 10.52
C VAL A 9 -1.67 4.04 9.56
N ARG A 10 -2.38 5.14 9.85
CA ARG A 10 -3.39 5.68 8.94
C ARG A 10 -2.71 6.51 7.85
N ALA A 11 -2.98 6.18 6.60
CA ALA A 11 -2.58 6.98 5.45
C ALA A 11 -3.84 7.42 4.67
N THR A 12 -3.82 8.65 4.16
CA THR A 12 -4.87 9.19 3.27
C THR A 12 -4.23 9.51 1.94
N ILE A 13 -4.78 8.94 0.86
CA ILE A 13 -4.32 9.13 -0.51
C ILE A 13 -5.51 9.40 -1.43
N TYR A 14 -5.27 10.08 -2.55
CA TYR A 14 -6.25 10.23 -3.62
C TYR A 14 -6.07 9.10 -4.63
N LEU A 15 -7.18 8.52 -5.05
CA LEU A 15 -7.24 7.49 -6.08
C LEU A 15 -8.36 7.85 -7.06
N PRO A 16 -8.23 7.48 -8.35
CA PRO A 16 -9.38 7.49 -9.25
C PRO A 16 -10.52 6.67 -8.66
N ARG A 17 -11.76 7.14 -8.85
CA ARG A 17 -12.95 6.52 -8.26
C ARG A 17 -13.10 5.08 -8.71
N GLU A 18 -12.94 4.87 -10.01
CA GLU A 18 -13.05 3.58 -10.68
C GLU A 18 -12.10 2.54 -10.10
N VAL A 19 -10.86 2.93 -9.79
CA VAL A 19 -9.87 2.02 -9.17
C VAL A 19 -10.29 1.63 -7.76
N LEU A 20 -10.79 2.59 -6.98
CA LEU A 20 -11.24 2.30 -5.61
C LEU A 20 -12.49 1.42 -5.59
N ASP A 21 -13.42 1.65 -6.51
CA ASP A 21 -14.65 0.85 -6.60
C ASP A 21 -14.35 -0.58 -7.05
N GLU A 22 -13.48 -0.78 -8.05
CA GLU A 22 -13.03 -2.13 -8.45
C GLU A 22 -12.30 -2.85 -7.30
N ALA A 23 -11.44 -2.15 -6.55
CA ALA A 23 -10.76 -2.73 -5.39
C ALA A 23 -11.74 -3.15 -4.28
N ARG A 24 -12.85 -2.41 -4.09
CA ARG A 24 -13.90 -2.78 -3.14
C ARG A 24 -14.65 -4.02 -3.60
N ASP A 25 -15.01 -4.10 -4.88
CA ASP A 25 -15.70 -5.25 -5.45
C ASP A 25 -14.85 -6.52 -5.29
N ALA A 26 -13.55 -6.43 -5.60
CA ALA A 26 -12.61 -7.54 -5.41
C ALA A 26 -12.51 -7.96 -3.93
N ALA A 27 -12.42 -7.01 -3.00
CA ALA A 27 -12.36 -7.31 -1.58
C ALA A 27 -13.64 -7.99 -1.08
N VAL A 28 -14.81 -7.55 -1.53
CA VAL A 28 -16.11 -8.16 -1.18
C VAL A 28 -16.21 -9.56 -1.77
N HIS A 29 -15.88 -9.72 -3.05
CA HIS A 29 -15.95 -11.01 -3.75
C HIS A 29 -15.03 -12.06 -3.11
N LEU A 30 -13.86 -11.64 -2.63
CA LEU A 30 -12.82 -12.50 -2.05
C LEU A 30 -12.80 -12.49 -0.50
N ALA A 31 -13.81 -11.93 0.15
CA ALA A 31 -13.89 -11.86 1.62
C ALA A 31 -14.04 -13.25 2.28
N GLY A 32 -14.51 -14.25 1.53
CA GLY A 32 -14.72 -15.61 1.99
C GLY A 32 -13.48 -16.50 1.94
N TYR A 33 -13.62 -17.74 2.42
CA TYR A 33 -12.58 -18.77 2.26
C TYR A 33 -12.37 -19.10 0.77
N PRO A 34 -11.13 -19.33 0.30
CA PRO A 34 -9.87 -19.39 1.07
C PRO A 34 -9.15 -18.05 1.23
N ALA A 35 -9.51 -17.02 0.45
CA ALA A 35 -8.73 -15.79 0.36
C ALA A 35 -8.83 -14.90 1.60
N ARG A 36 -10.02 -14.78 2.20
CA ARG A 36 -10.32 -13.89 3.34
C ARG A 36 -9.75 -12.48 3.14
N LEU A 37 -9.89 -11.96 1.92
CA LEU A 37 -9.27 -10.71 1.50
C LEU A 37 -10.02 -9.52 2.11
N THR A 38 -9.26 -8.53 2.53
CA THR A 38 -9.75 -7.22 2.97
C THR A 38 -9.11 -6.14 2.12
N LEU A 39 -9.75 -4.97 2.05
CA LEU A 39 -9.20 -3.82 1.33
C LEU A 39 -7.83 -3.39 1.88
N THR A 40 -7.62 -3.53 3.19
CA THR A 40 -6.32 -3.28 3.83
C THR A 40 -5.24 -4.23 3.33
N GLN A 41 -5.53 -5.53 3.23
CA GLN A 41 -4.58 -6.52 2.70
C GLN A 41 -4.32 -6.30 1.21
N LEU A 42 -5.35 -5.96 0.43
CA LEU A 42 -5.19 -5.62 -0.97
C LEU A 42 -4.24 -4.43 -1.13
N ALA A 43 -4.46 -3.34 -0.39
CA ALA A 43 -3.61 -2.16 -0.43
C ALA A 43 -2.17 -2.48 0.00
N GLU A 44 -1.99 -3.23 1.08
CA GLU A 44 -0.65 -3.65 1.53
C GLU A 44 0.07 -4.49 0.47
N ASN A 45 -0.61 -5.48 -0.12
CA ASN A 45 -0.05 -6.33 -1.15
C ASN A 45 0.31 -5.53 -2.41
N ALA A 46 -0.55 -4.59 -2.82
CA ALA A 46 -0.29 -3.71 -3.95
C ALA A 46 0.95 -2.85 -3.72
N PHE A 47 1.07 -2.20 -2.55
CA PHE A 47 2.26 -1.42 -2.21
C PHE A 47 3.52 -2.28 -2.17
N ARG A 48 3.47 -3.47 -1.56
CA ARG A 48 4.63 -4.38 -1.52
C ARG A 48 5.04 -4.87 -2.90
N ALA A 49 4.06 -5.22 -3.74
CA ALA A 49 4.32 -5.64 -5.12
C ALA A 49 4.98 -4.53 -5.94
N GLU A 50 4.43 -3.32 -5.85
CA GLU A 50 4.95 -2.18 -6.60
C GLU A 50 6.34 -1.75 -6.09
N LEU A 51 6.57 -1.71 -4.77
CA LEU A 51 7.88 -1.45 -4.22
C LEU A 51 8.92 -2.49 -4.69
N ARG A 52 8.57 -3.78 -4.74
CA ARG A 52 9.47 -4.79 -5.31
C ARG A 52 9.79 -4.52 -6.77
N ARG A 53 8.78 -4.16 -7.58
CA ARG A 53 8.97 -3.79 -8.99
C ARG A 53 9.91 -2.59 -9.13
N LEU A 54 9.69 -1.53 -8.35
CA LEU A 54 10.50 -0.32 -8.39
C LEU A 54 11.94 -0.56 -7.94
N LYS A 55 12.17 -1.37 -6.90
CA LYS A 55 13.53 -1.78 -6.48
C LYS A 55 14.26 -2.50 -7.60
N ALA A 56 13.59 -3.45 -8.26
CA ALA A 56 14.18 -4.20 -9.36
C ALA A 56 14.55 -3.29 -10.55
N LEU A 57 13.67 -2.33 -10.89
CA LEU A 57 13.87 -1.45 -12.04
C LEU A 57 14.87 -0.31 -11.79
N TYR A 58 14.87 0.26 -10.58
CA TYR A 58 15.54 1.54 -10.31
C TYR A 58 16.61 1.45 -9.22
N ASN A 59 16.76 0.31 -8.56
CA ASN A 59 17.67 0.19 -7.43
C ASN A 59 18.36 -1.19 -7.35
N ASN A 60 18.53 -1.88 -8.49
CA ASN A 60 19.21 -3.19 -8.56
C ASN A 60 18.66 -4.24 -7.59
N GLY A 61 17.35 -4.19 -7.33
CA GLY A 61 16.66 -5.05 -6.36
C GLY A 61 16.91 -4.72 -4.90
N GLN A 62 17.73 -3.70 -4.59
CA GLN A 62 18.07 -3.29 -3.22
C GLN A 62 17.01 -2.36 -2.62
N ASP A 63 17.06 -2.17 -1.31
CA ASP A 63 16.20 -1.23 -0.59
C ASP A 63 16.55 0.23 -0.94
N PHE A 64 15.52 1.07 -1.08
CA PHE A 64 15.71 2.52 -1.25
C PHE A 64 16.36 3.13 0.00
N PRO A 65 17.21 4.16 -0.16
CA PRO A 65 17.82 4.84 0.98
C PRO A 65 16.75 5.42 1.90
N ARG A 66 17.06 5.46 3.21
CA ARG A 66 16.16 6.08 4.20
C ARG A 66 16.09 7.58 3.93
N ARG A 67 14.88 8.15 4.00
CA ARG A 67 14.68 9.60 3.94
C ARG A 67 15.47 10.32 5.04
N ASP A 68 16.15 11.40 4.68
CA ASP A 68 16.94 12.23 5.60
C ASP A 68 16.04 13.08 6.52
N GLU A 69 14.83 13.42 6.06
CA GLU A 69 13.83 14.16 6.82
C GLU A 69 12.49 13.42 6.86
N GLU A 70 11.72 13.63 7.93
CA GLU A 70 10.34 13.18 7.98
C GLU A 70 9.49 13.94 6.96
N LEU A 71 8.66 13.23 6.20
CA LEU A 71 7.75 13.84 5.23
C LEU A 71 6.82 14.79 5.98
N ARG A 72 7.00 16.10 5.82
CA ARG A 72 6.02 17.09 6.27
C ARG A 72 4.78 16.89 5.41
N GLY A 73 3.69 16.44 6.01
CA GLY A 73 2.43 16.24 5.31
C GLY A 73 1.97 17.55 4.66
N GLY A 74 2.12 17.66 3.35
CA GLY A 74 1.56 18.76 2.58
C GLY A 74 0.05 18.60 2.45
N ARG A 75 -0.71 19.70 2.51
CA ARG A 75 -2.10 19.70 2.05
C ARG A 75 -2.09 19.39 0.55
N PRO A 76 -2.87 18.40 0.08
CA PRO A 76 -3.07 18.18 -1.34
C PRO A 76 -3.64 19.47 -1.94
N ILE A 77 -2.85 20.14 -2.79
CA ILE A 77 -3.38 21.21 -3.62
C ILE A 77 -4.16 20.49 -4.71
N ALA A 78 -5.48 20.43 -4.57
CA ALA A 78 -6.35 20.07 -5.67
C ALA A 78 -6.07 21.05 -6.81
N ALA A 79 -5.58 20.54 -7.94
CA ALA A 79 -5.58 21.23 -9.22
C ALA A 79 -6.84 20.84 -9.99
#